data_AF-A0A183VAV5-F1
#
_entry.id   AF-A0A183VAV5-F1
#
_cell.length_a   1.000
_cell.length_b   1.000
_cell.length_c   1.000
_cell.angle_alpha   90.00
_cell.angle_beta   90.00
_cell.angle_gamma   90.00
#
_symmetry.space_group_name_H-M   'P 1'
#
loop_
_entity.id
_entity.type
_entity.pdbx_description
1 polymer ?
#
loop_
_entity_poly.entity_id
_entity_poly.type
_entity_poly.pdbx_seq_one_letter_code
_entity_poly.pdbx_strand_id
1 'polypeptide(L)'
;MPASRMQKKKKKENKNSLYSHEERKLQAAEVWHPNCFRCHTCDQRLVDMLYFYRDGIYYCGRHFGDSMYPRCSGCDELIFSKEYTYAEDKNWHFDHFCCFGCDMQLGGHRYMMRNEQPYCFGCYMNQFARTCHSCANKIAPDQQRISFKDLHWQALEQCFQCKNCGRVLLNKKFIMKNEEVFCSSECKKRFLK
;
A
#
# COMPACT_ATOMS: atom_id res chain seq x y z
N MET A 1 -9.60 -7.22 2.01
CA MET A 1 -8.72 -6.58 1.03
C MET A 1 -7.85 -7.66 0.43
N PRO A 2 -7.62 -7.67 -0.89
CA PRO A 2 -6.70 -8.62 -1.51
C PRO A 2 -5.25 -8.28 -1.11
N ALA A 3 -4.36 -9.26 -1.20
CA ALA A 3 -2.93 -9.02 -0.99
C ALA A 3 -2.36 -8.22 -2.15
N SER A 4 -1.63 -7.16 -1.82
CA SER A 4 -0.94 -6.32 -2.80
C SER A 4 0.42 -6.93 -3.15
N ARG A 5 0.85 -6.70 -4.39
CA ARG A 5 2.17 -7.08 -4.88
C ARG A 5 2.88 -5.85 -5.41
N MET A 6 4.11 -5.65 -4.94
CA MET A 6 4.93 -4.51 -5.33
C MET A 6 5.49 -4.68 -6.74
N GLN A 7 5.83 -3.56 -7.36
CA GLN A 7 6.58 -3.53 -8.61
C GLN A 7 8.01 -3.07 -8.34
N LYS A 8 8.99 -3.87 -8.76
CA LYS A 8 10.36 -3.38 -8.90
C LYS A 8 10.40 -2.45 -10.10
N LYS A 9 10.71 -1.17 -9.88
CA LYS A 9 10.96 -0.23 -10.96
C LYS A 9 12.45 -0.08 -11.16
N LYS A 10 12.86 -0.19 -12.42
CA LYS A 10 14.20 0.22 -12.88
C LYS A 10 14.10 1.67 -13.33
N LYS A 11 15.04 2.50 -12.91
CA LYS A 11 15.15 3.86 -13.46
C LYS A 11 15.37 3.75 -14.97
N LYS A 12 14.54 4.42 -15.77
CA LYS A 12 14.84 4.61 -17.20
C LYS A 12 16.12 5.44 -17.27
N GLU A 13 17.10 5.01 -18.04
CA GLU A 13 18.32 5.78 -18.26
C GLU A 13 17.95 7.12 -18.87
N ASN A 14 18.00 8.18 -18.05
CA ASN A 14 17.95 9.53 -18.57
C ASN A 14 19.39 9.86 -18.99
N LYS A 15 19.66 9.78 -20.29
CA LYS A 15 21.00 10.03 -20.87
C LYS A 15 21.51 11.46 -20.67
N ASN A 16 20.72 12.35 -20.04
CA ASN A 16 21.15 13.68 -19.63
C ASN A 16 21.64 13.72 -18.17
N SER A 17 22.52 12.79 -17.79
CA SER A 17 23.40 12.98 -16.63
C SER A 17 24.66 13.71 -17.10
N LEU A 18 24.52 14.98 -17.40
CA LEU A 18 25.65 15.89 -17.45
C LEU A 18 25.38 16.92 -16.38
N TYR A 19 26.16 16.89 -15.30
CA TYR A 19 26.46 18.10 -14.56
C TYR A 19 27.05 19.08 -15.57
N SER A 20 26.21 19.84 -16.27
CA SER A 20 26.67 21.05 -16.92
C SER A 20 26.89 22.04 -15.78
N HIS A 21 28.12 22.09 -15.28
CA HIS A 21 28.71 23.38 -14.97
C HIS A 21 28.73 24.15 -16.30
N GLU A 22 27.58 24.66 -16.72
CA GLU A 22 27.52 25.56 -17.87
C GLU A 22 28.06 26.90 -17.38
N GLU A 23 29.28 27.15 -17.83
CA GLU A 23 30.00 28.39 -17.67
C GLU A 23 29.08 29.58 -17.93
N ARG A 24 29.16 30.58 -17.04
CA ARG A 24 28.41 31.83 -17.11
C ARG A 24 28.57 32.46 -18.49
N LYS A 25 27.64 32.20 -19.41
CA LYS A 25 27.32 33.16 -20.46
C LYS A 25 26.56 34.28 -19.78
N LEU A 26 27.16 35.46 -19.76
CA LEU A 26 26.60 36.73 -19.31
C LEU A 26 25.35 37.06 -20.14
N GLN A 27 24.24 36.38 -19.88
CA GLN A 27 22.91 36.89 -20.22
C GLN A 27 22.61 38.01 -19.24
N ALA A 28 22.09 39.13 -19.76
CA ALA A 28 21.75 40.32 -19.00
C ALA A 28 21.10 39.92 -17.66
N ALA A 29 21.61 40.46 -16.55
CA ALA A 29 21.18 40.07 -15.22
C ALA A 29 19.66 40.25 -15.10
N GLU A 30 18.91 39.14 -15.10
CA GLU A 30 17.48 39.18 -14.83
C GLU A 30 17.29 39.70 -13.42
N VAL A 31 16.71 40.89 -13.30
CA VAL A 31 16.41 41.51 -12.02
C VAL A 31 15.01 41.08 -11.60
N TRP A 32 14.92 40.46 -10.42
CA TRP A 32 13.66 40.02 -9.85
C TRP A 32 13.37 40.82 -8.60
N HIS A 33 12.09 41.17 -8.40
CA HIS A 33 11.66 41.56 -7.06
C HIS A 33 11.91 40.37 -6.11
N PRO A 34 12.43 40.60 -4.89
CA PRO A 34 12.69 39.52 -3.94
C PRO A 34 11.48 38.62 -3.68
N ASN A 35 10.27 39.20 -3.72
CA ASN A 35 9.01 38.48 -3.52
C ASN A 35 8.45 37.81 -4.79
N CYS A 36 9.09 37.94 -5.95
CA CYS A 36 8.66 37.33 -7.21
C CYS A 36 9.59 36.21 -7.68
N PHE A 37 10.82 36.15 -7.13
CA PHE A 37 11.76 35.07 -7.42
C PHE A 37 11.38 33.81 -6.65
N ARG A 38 10.66 32.88 -7.30
CA ARG A 38 9.99 31.75 -6.66
C ARG A 38 10.14 30.46 -7.42
N CYS A 39 10.09 29.35 -6.70
CA CYS A 39 10.02 28.03 -7.29
C CYS A 39 8.69 27.88 -8.04
N HIS A 40 8.77 27.48 -9.30
CA HIS A 40 7.60 27.23 -10.14
C HIS A 40 6.62 26.18 -9.55
N THR A 41 7.13 25.22 -8.78
CA THR A 41 6.32 24.11 -8.26
C THR A 41 5.65 24.39 -6.92
N CYS A 42 6.33 25.08 -5.98
CA CYS A 42 5.80 25.31 -4.63
C CYS A 42 5.67 26.77 -4.22
N ASP A 43 5.95 27.71 -5.13
CA ASP A 43 5.90 29.16 -4.87
C ASP A 43 6.83 29.64 -3.72
N GLN A 44 7.74 28.78 -3.25
CA GLN A 44 8.73 29.13 -2.24
C GLN A 44 9.67 30.20 -2.79
N ARG A 45 9.90 31.24 -1.99
CA ARG A 45 10.89 32.28 -2.31
C ARG A 45 12.28 31.65 -2.42
N LEU A 46 12.96 31.96 -3.52
CA LEU A 46 14.28 31.41 -3.84
C LEU A 46 15.42 32.35 -3.45
N VAL A 47 15.09 33.56 -3.00
CA VAL A 47 16.06 34.48 -2.40
C VAL A 47 16.73 33.78 -1.22
N ASP A 48 18.06 33.89 -1.14
CA ASP A 48 18.93 33.27 -0.13
C ASP A 48 18.95 31.72 -0.12
N MET A 49 18.31 31.07 -1.09
CA MET A 49 18.26 29.60 -1.22
C MET A 49 19.05 29.12 -2.44
N LEU A 50 19.52 27.86 -2.39
CA LEU A 50 20.02 27.19 -3.59
C LEU A 50 18.85 26.98 -4.57
N TYR A 51 19.01 27.51 -5.79
CA TYR A 51 18.03 27.39 -6.86
C TYR A 51 18.65 26.77 -8.12
N PHE A 52 17.78 26.29 -8.99
CA PHE A 52 18.14 25.64 -10.24
C PHE A 52 17.30 26.23 -11.37
N TYR A 53 17.92 26.45 -12.52
CA TYR A 53 17.28 27.01 -13.71
C TYR A 53 17.28 25.97 -14.84
N ARG A 54 16.13 25.78 -15.49
CA ARG A 54 15.99 24.91 -16.66
C ARG A 54 14.88 25.44 -17.56
N ASP A 55 15.19 25.63 -18.84
CA ASP A 55 14.23 26.02 -19.89
C ASP A 55 13.38 27.26 -19.54
N GLY A 56 13.97 28.30 -18.94
CA GLY A 56 13.25 29.51 -18.55
C GLY A 56 12.55 29.44 -17.18
N ILE A 57 12.67 28.31 -16.48
CA ILE A 57 11.93 28.06 -15.24
C ILE A 57 12.89 27.86 -14.06
N TYR A 58 12.55 28.49 -12.92
CA TYR A 58 13.30 28.39 -11.68
C TYR A 58 12.66 27.41 -10.69
N TYR A 59 13.50 26.58 -10.06
CA TYR A 59 13.10 25.55 -9.10
C TYR A 59 13.94 25.64 -7.82
N CYS A 60 13.34 25.31 -6.68
CA CYS A 60 14.11 25.03 -5.47
C CYS A 60 14.83 23.68 -5.60
N GLY A 61 15.85 23.45 -4.78
CA GLY A 61 16.59 22.18 -4.82
C GLY A 61 15.75 20.92 -4.66
N ARG A 62 14.66 20.99 -3.88
CA ARG A 62 13.72 19.87 -3.71
C ARG A 62 13.07 19.49 -5.04
N HIS A 63 12.36 20.43 -5.68
CA HIS A 63 11.61 20.16 -6.91
C HIS A 63 12.51 19.91 -8.12
N PHE A 64 13.69 20.55 -8.16
CA PHE A 64 14.68 20.20 -9.18
C PHE A 64 15.15 18.75 -9.03
N GLY A 65 15.48 18.34 -7.80
CA GLY A 65 15.85 16.97 -7.46
C GLY A 65 14.75 15.95 -7.80
N ASP A 66 13.50 16.26 -7.46
CA ASP A 66 12.33 15.41 -7.75
C ASP A 66 12.09 15.23 -9.25
N SER A 67 12.51 16.20 -10.07
CA SER A 67 12.46 16.08 -11.54
C SER A 67 13.51 15.11 -12.11
N MET A 68 14.51 14.74 -11.32
CA MET A 68 15.64 13.90 -11.73
C MET A 68 15.66 12.51 -11.07
N TYR A 69 15.24 12.43 -9.81
CA TYR A 69 15.30 11.22 -9.00
C TYR A 69 14.00 11.05 -8.21
N PRO A 70 13.48 9.82 -8.08
CA PRO A 70 12.33 9.57 -7.22
C PRO A 70 12.71 9.80 -5.75
N ARG A 71 11.79 10.37 -4.97
CA ARG A 71 11.96 10.59 -3.53
C ARG A 71 11.33 9.47 -2.73
N CYS A 72 12.05 8.94 -1.73
CA CYS A 72 11.56 7.90 -0.84
C CYS A 72 10.52 8.47 0.13
N SER A 73 9.32 7.88 0.16
CA SER A 73 8.26 8.30 1.08
C SER A 73 8.49 7.91 2.55
N GLY A 74 9.49 7.05 2.83
CA GLY A 74 9.86 6.67 4.19
C GLY A 74 10.83 7.64 4.84
N CYS A 75 11.87 8.07 4.13
CA CYS A 75 12.94 8.93 4.68
C CYS A 75 13.00 10.34 4.08
N ASP A 76 12.12 10.66 3.13
CA ASP A 76 12.08 11.93 2.38
C ASP A 76 13.37 12.26 1.59
N GLU A 77 14.27 11.28 1.38
CA GLU A 77 15.50 11.45 0.60
C GLU A 77 15.36 10.96 -0.85
N LEU A 78 16.19 11.51 -1.75
CA LEU A 78 16.26 11.07 -3.15
C LEU A 78 16.84 9.66 -3.26
N ILE A 79 16.25 8.84 -4.13
CA ILE A 79 16.68 7.48 -4.40
C ILE A 79 17.62 7.48 -5.61
N PHE A 80 18.93 7.35 -5.34
CA PHE A 80 19.96 7.28 -6.39
C PHE A 80 20.16 5.87 -6.96
N SER A 81 19.69 4.83 -6.24
CA SER A 81 19.76 3.44 -6.70
C SER A 81 19.03 3.25 -8.02
N LYS A 82 19.60 2.40 -8.90
CA LYS A 82 18.98 2.01 -10.18
C LYS A 82 17.67 1.25 -9.97
N GLU A 83 17.58 0.51 -8.88
CA GLU A 83 16.41 -0.27 -8.49
C GLU A 83 15.83 0.26 -7.18
N TYR A 84 14.51 0.37 -7.15
CA TYR A 84 13.76 0.81 -5.99
C TYR A 84 12.36 0.21 -6.01
N THR A 85 11.64 0.43 -4.92
CA THR A 85 10.34 -0.17 -4.67
C THR A 85 9.22 0.83 -4.95
N TYR A 86 8.24 0.42 -5.76
CA TYR A 86 7.02 1.20 -6.00
C TYR A 86 5.81 0.48 -5.40
N ALA A 87 5.11 1.16 -4.48
CA ALA A 87 3.89 0.68 -3.85
C ALA A 87 3.10 1.83 -3.22
N GLU A 88 1.78 1.65 -3.12
CA GLU A 88 0.86 2.66 -2.59
C GLU A 88 1.04 4.02 -3.27
N ASP A 89 1.26 3.98 -4.59
CA ASP A 89 1.56 5.13 -5.46
C ASP A 89 2.73 6.01 -5.00
N LYS A 90 3.67 5.39 -4.29
CA LYS A 90 4.84 6.02 -3.70
C LYS A 90 6.12 5.27 -4.05
N ASN A 91 7.24 5.99 -3.98
CA ASN A 91 8.57 5.41 -4.19
C ASN A 91 9.24 5.17 -2.85
N TRP A 92 10.00 4.09 -2.75
CA TRP A 92 10.65 3.67 -1.52
C TRP A 92 12.04 3.11 -1.83
N HIS A 93 13.00 3.42 -0.96
CA HIS A 93 14.19 2.58 -0.84
C HIS A 93 13.77 1.15 -0.47
N PHE A 94 14.57 0.14 -0.85
CA PHE A 94 14.29 -1.25 -0.48
C PHE A 94 14.17 -1.43 1.03
N ASP A 95 15.00 -0.74 1.80
CA ASP A 95 15.06 -0.85 3.26
C ASP A 95 14.00 -0.02 3.99
N HIS A 96 13.26 0.85 3.29
CA HIS A 96 12.30 1.76 3.92
C HIS A 96 10.84 1.37 3.67
N PHE A 97 10.59 0.28 2.95
CA PHE A 97 9.26 -0.32 2.87
C PHE A 97 9.27 -1.68 3.55
N CYS A 98 9.01 -1.66 4.86
CA CYS A 98 9.14 -2.80 5.76
C CYS A 98 7.83 -3.09 6.48
N CYS A 99 7.67 -4.33 6.91
CA CYS A 99 6.52 -4.74 7.71
C CYS A 99 6.49 -3.99 9.03
N PHE A 100 5.40 -3.31 9.34
CA PHE A 100 5.25 -2.60 10.61
C PHE A 100 5.28 -3.52 11.85
N GLY A 101 4.97 -4.82 11.68
CA GLY A 101 4.95 -5.78 12.79
C GLY A 101 6.27 -6.51 13.05
N CYS A 102 7.21 -6.52 12.11
CA CYS A 102 8.45 -7.30 12.25
C CYS A 102 9.66 -6.73 11.51
N ASP A 103 9.55 -5.53 10.93
CA ASP A 103 10.58 -4.82 10.16
C ASP A 103 11.14 -5.58 8.95
N MET A 104 10.56 -6.72 8.58
CA MET A 104 10.93 -7.44 7.37
C MET A 104 10.71 -6.55 6.14
N GLN A 105 11.75 -6.39 5.33
CA GLN A 105 11.69 -5.73 4.02
C GLN A 105 10.61 -6.40 3.15
N LEU A 106 9.68 -5.61 2.64
CA LEU A 106 8.55 -6.13 1.85
C LEU A 106 8.80 -6.08 0.34
N GLY A 107 9.93 -5.51 -0.09
CA GLY A 107 10.33 -5.43 -1.50
C GLY A 107 10.25 -6.79 -2.22
N GLY A 108 9.30 -6.94 -3.13
CA GLY A 108 9.08 -8.18 -3.89
C GLY A 108 8.25 -9.26 -3.16
N HIS A 109 7.89 -9.04 -1.90
CA HIS A 109 7.01 -9.91 -1.11
C HIS A 109 5.55 -9.46 -1.18
N ARG A 110 4.63 -10.37 -0.81
CA ARG A 110 3.22 -10.04 -0.62
C ARG A 110 3.03 -9.30 0.70
N TYR A 111 2.21 -8.26 0.69
CA TYR A 111 1.88 -7.48 1.88
C TYR A 111 0.40 -7.12 1.91
N MET A 112 -0.04 -6.65 3.09
CA MET A 112 -1.39 -6.19 3.36
C MET A 112 -1.33 -4.81 3.99
N MET A 113 -2.13 -3.87 3.49
CA MET A 113 -2.30 -2.57 4.13
C MET A 113 -3.36 -2.65 5.22
N ARG A 114 -3.08 -2.03 6.37
CA ARG A 114 -4.06 -1.81 7.44
C ARG A 114 -3.71 -0.52 8.16
N ASN A 115 -4.67 0.39 8.29
CA ASN A 115 -4.47 1.71 8.90
C ASN A 115 -3.25 2.43 8.32
N GLU A 116 -3.12 2.43 6.98
CA GLU A 116 -1.99 3.03 6.25
C GLU A 116 -0.61 2.42 6.52
N GLN A 117 -0.54 1.31 7.27
CA GLN A 117 0.70 0.60 7.58
C GLN A 117 0.77 -0.72 6.80
N PRO A 118 1.94 -1.05 6.21
CA PRO A 118 2.14 -2.30 5.51
C PRO A 118 2.52 -3.43 6.47
N TYR A 119 1.90 -4.59 6.32
CA TYR A 119 2.19 -5.81 7.08
C TYR A 119 2.56 -6.95 6.13
N CYS A 120 3.59 -7.73 6.46
CA CYS A 120 3.86 -8.98 5.77
C CYS A 120 2.67 -9.94 5.97
N PHE A 121 2.52 -10.91 5.07
CA PHE A 121 1.44 -11.89 5.15
C PHE A 121 1.40 -12.62 6.50
N GLY A 122 2.57 -12.98 7.06
CA GLY A 122 2.68 -13.65 8.35
C GLY A 122 2.14 -12.80 9.52
N CYS A 123 2.61 -11.56 9.67
CA CYS A 123 2.12 -10.66 10.72
C CYS A 123 0.64 -10.35 10.55
N TYR A 124 0.17 -10.15 9.30
CA TYR A 124 -1.24 -9.93 9.06
C TYR A 124 -2.09 -11.14 9.46
N MET A 125 -1.70 -12.34 9.04
CA MET A 125 -2.39 -13.56 9.45
C MET A 125 -2.36 -13.72 10.97
N ASN A 126 -1.24 -13.38 11.62
CA ASN A 126 -1.12 -13.54 13.05
C ASN A 126 -2.07 -12.61 13.83
N GLN A 127 -2.07 -11.32 13.49
CA GLN A 127 -2.72 -10.28 14.28
C GLN A 127 -4.15 -9.97 13.83
N PHE A 128 -4.49 -10.22 12.57
CA PHE A 128 -5.66 -9.60 11.93
C PHE A 128 -6.58 -10.56 11.18
N ALA A 129 -6.13 -11.77 10.85
CA ALA A 129 -6.97 -12.72 10.14
C ALA A 129 -8.22 -13.09 10.95
N ARG A 130 -9.34 -13.22 10.26
CA ARG A 130 -10.57 -13.73 10.86
C ARG A 130 -10.43 -15.23 11.10
N THR A 131 -11.09 -15.72 12.12
CA THR A 131 -11.12 -17.15 12.45
C THR A 131 -12.41 -17.76 11.98
N CYS A 132 -12.33 -18.93 11.34
CA CYS A 132 -13.50 -19.70 10.94
C CYS A 132 -14.23 -20.22 12.18
N HIS A 133 -15.51 -19.92 12.30
CA HIS A 133 -16.32 -20.33 13.44
C HIS A 133 -16.47 -21.85 13.53
N SER A 134 -16.49 -22.58 12.41
CA SER A 134 -16.66 -24.04 12.42
C SER A 134 -15.38 -24.84 12.62
N CYS A 135 -14.24 -24.40 12.09
CA CYS A 135 -12.99 -25.18 12.15
C CYS A 135 -11.86 -24.51 12.95
N ALA A 136 -12.09 -23.31 13.49
CA ALA A 136 -11.12 -22.50 14.23
C ALA A 136 -9.84 -22.11 13.46
N ASN A 137 -9.73 -22.45 12.16
CA ASN A 137 -8.61 -22.03 11.32
C ASN A 137 -8.73 -20.57 10.90
N LYS A 138 -7.58 -19.90 10.74
CA LYS A 138 -7.52 -18.55 10.20
C LYS A 138 -7.88 -18.52 8.72
N ILE A 139 -8.66 -17.52 8.34
CA ILE A 139 -9.12 -17.29 6.97
C ILE A 139 -8.20 -16.25 6.33
N ALA A 140 -7.55 -16.62 5.22
CA ALA A 140 -6.66 -15.71 4.52
C ALA A 140 -7.45 -14.53 3.88
N PRO A 141 -6.84 -13.35 3.70
CA PRO A 141 -7.55 -12.15 3.23
C PRO A 141 -8.11 -12.29 1.80
N ASP A 142 -7.43 -13.09 0.99
CA ASP A 142 -7.76 -13.47 -0.39
C ASP A 142 -8.65 -14.71 -0.48
N GLN A 143 -8.85 -15.44 0.62
CA GLN A 143 -9.73 -16.60 0.64
C GLN A 143 -11.21 -16.17 0.65
N GLN A 144 -12.02 -16.80 -0.19
CA GLN A 144 -13.47 -16.64 -0.15
C GLN A 144 -14.02 -17.07 1.22
N ARG A 145 -14.91 -16.24 1.77
CA ARG A 145 -15.49 -16.46 3.09
C ARG A 145 -16.95 -16.07 3.11
N ILE A 146 -17.67 -16.66 4.05
CA ILE A 146 -19.04 -16.27 4.39
C ILE A 146 -18.97 -15.48 5.68
N SER A 147 -19.69 -14.38 5.76
CA SER A 147 -19.71 -13.52 6.94
C SER A 147 -21.15 -13.17 7.29
N PHE A 148 -21.50 -13.31 8.57
CA PHE A 148 -22.79 -12.90 9.09
C PHE A 148 -22.59 -12.31 10.47
N LYS A 149 -22.86 -11.01 10.64
CA LYS A 149 -22.44 -10.24 11.82
C LYS A 149 -20.93 -10.39 12.03
N ASP A 150 -20.49 -10.72 13.24
CA ASP A 150 -19.08 -10.92 13.60
C ASP A 150 -18.57 -12.35 13.39
N LEU A 151 -19.42 -13.24 12.87
CA LEU A 151 -19.06 -14.62 12.58
C LEU A 151 -18.59 -14.78 11.14
N HIS A 152 -17.58 -15.62 10.97
CA HIS A 152 -16.95 -15.88 9.70
C HIS A 152 -16.76 -17.37 9.50
N TRP A 153 -16.93 -17.83 8.26
CA TRP A 153 -16.66 -19.21 7.85
C TRP A 153 -15.85 -19.23 6.57
N GLN A 154 -14.98 -20.22 6.44
CA GLN A 154 -14.39 -20.52 5.14
C GLN A 154 -15.51 -20.94 4.18
N ALA A 155 -15.43 -20.51 2.92
CA ALA A 155 -16.35 -20.96 1.87
C ALA A 155 -16.03 -22.40 1.42
N LEU A 156 -16.02 -23.33 2.38
CA LEU A 156 -15.75 -24.74 2.21
C LEU A 156 -16.95 -25.55 2.73
N GLU A 157 -17.22 -26.69 2.12
CA GLU A 157 -18.41 -27.50 2.42
C GLU A 157 -18.49 -27.90 3.89
N GLN A 158 -17.36 -28.33 4.46
CA GLN A 158 -17.24 -28.73 5.87
C GLN A 158 -17.39 -27.56 6.86
N CYS A 159 -17.16 -26.32 6.40
CA CYS A 159 -17.18 -25.14 7.26
C CYS A 159 -18.52 -24.41 7.23
N PHE A 160 -19.37 -24.62 6.23
CA PHE A 160 -20.66 -23.93 6.15
C PHE A 160 -21.80 -24.90 5.84
N GLN A 161 -22.18 -25.65 6.86
CA GLN A 161 -23.17 -26.73 6.80
C GLN A 161 -24.18 -26.61 7.95
N CYS A 162 -25.40 -27.08 7.71
CA CYS A 162 -26.47 -27.09 8.71
C CYS A 162 -26.03 -27.83 9.98
N LYS A 163 -26.07 -27.18 11.14
CA LYS A 163 -25.64 -27.77 12.40
C LYS A 163 -26.39 -29.05 12.78
N ASN A 164 -27.65 -29.16 12.38
CA ASN A 164 -28.49 -30.31 12.70
C ASN A 164 -28.31 -31.51 11.74
N CYS A 165 -28.14 -31.27 10.43
CA CYS A 165 -28.19 -32.35 9.43
C CYS A 165 -26.98 -32.43 8.50
N GLY A 166 -25.97 -31.58 8.68
CA GLY A 166 -24.74 -31.57 7.87
C GLY A 166 -24.92 -31.11 6.42
N ARG A 167 -26.13 -30.72 6.00
CA ARG A 167 -26.37 -30.22 4.63
C ARG A 167 -25.53 -28.96 4.37
N VAL A 168 -24.65 -29.01 3.36
CA VAL A 168 -23.88 -27.87 2.88
C VAL A 168 -24.79 -26.71 2.47
N LEU A 169 -24.49 -25.52 2.99
CA LEU A 169 -25.29 -24.29 2.85
C LEU A 169 -24.66 -23.24 1.93
N LEU A 170 -23.51 -23.54 1.30
CA LEU A 170 -22.89 -22.66 0.30
C LEU A 170 -23.91 -22.27 -0.78
N ASN A 171 -24.06 -20.96 -1.02
CA ASN A 171 -24.99 -20.38 -1.99
C ASN A 171 -26.47 -20.78 -1.80
N LYS A 172 -26.87 -21.23 -0.60
CA LYS A 172 -28.26 -21.58 -0.25
C LYS A 172 -28.80 -20.63 0.80
N LYS A 173 -30.13 -20.52 0.88
CA LYS A 173 -30.80 -19.83 1.99
C LYS A 173 -30.54 -20.61 3.29
N PHE A 174 -30.35 -19.89 4.39
CA PHE A 174 -30.10 -20.44 5.71
C PHE A 174 -30.77 -19.60 6.80
N ILE A 175 -30.86 -20.17 8.00
CA ILE A 175 -31.34 -19.51 9.21
C ILE A 175 -30.21 -19.46 10.23
N MET A 176 -29.99 -18.29 10.83
CA MET A 176 -29.04 -18.09 11.93
C MET A 176 -29.75 -18.08 13.28
N LYS A 177 -29.30 -18.90 14.23
CA LYS A 177 -29.78 -18.83 15.62
C LYS A 177 -28.70 -19.37 16.57
N ASN A 178 -28.42 -18.63 17.64
CA ASN A 178 -27.40 -18.97 18.64
C ASN A 178 -26.05 -19.28 17.98
N GLU A 179 -25.62 -18.41 17.05
CA GLU A 179 -24.37 -18.52 16.28
C GLU A 179 -24.27 -19.73 15.33
N GLU A 180 -25.28 -20.61 15.32
CA GLU A 180 -25.36 -21.77 14.45
C GLU A 180 -26.21 -21.52 13.19
N VAL A 181 -25.86 -22.22 12.11
CA VAL A 181 -26.53 -22.14 10.80
C VAL A 181 -27.45 -23.35 10.56
N PHE A 182 -28.63 -23.12 10.00
CA PHE A 182 -29.62 -24.16 9.72
C PHE A 182 -30.19 -24.08 8.30
N CYS A 183 -30.45 -25.22 7.67
CA CYS A 183 -31.04 -25.29 6.33
C CYS A 183 -32.56 -25.02 6.31
N SER A 184 -33.24 -25.21 7.44
CA SER A 184 -34.69 -25.09 7.55
C SER A 184 -35.14 -24.82 8.99
N SER A 185 -36.38 -24.35 9.14
CA SER A 185 -37.01 -24.14 10.45
C SER A 185 -37.14 -25.45 11.25
N GLU A 186 -37.33 -26.58 10.57
CA GLU A 186 -37.38 -27.92 11.17
C GLU A 186 -36.04 -28.32 11.77
N CYS A 187 -34.94 -28.17 11.02
CA CYS A 187 -33.60 -28.43 11.54
C CYS A 187 -33.24 -27.53 12.72
N LYS A 188 -33.63 -26.25 12.67
CA LYS A 188 -33.47 -25.32 13.80
C LYS A 188 -34.24 -25.81 15.03
N LYS A 189 -35.50 -26.21 14.87
CA LYS A 189 -36.34 -26.69 15.99
C LYS A 189 -35.79 -27.96 16.61
N ARG A 190 -35.29 -28.91 15.81
CA ARG A 190 -34.71 -30.18 16.30
C ARG A 190 -33.44 -29.99 17.12
N PHE A 191 -32.61 -29.03 16.74
CA PHE A 191 -31.36 -28.73 17.46
C PHE A 191 -31.57 -27.98 18.78
N LEU A 192 -32.64 -27.17 18.88
CA LEU A 192 -32.94 -26.37 20.07
C LEU A 192 -33.86 -27.06 21.08
N LYS A 193 -34.27 -28.29 20.81
CA LYS A 193 -34.99 -29.16 21.74
C LYS A 193 -33.99 -29.99 22.52
#